data_AF-A0A6A6UXK0-F1
#
_entry.id   AF-A0A6A6UXK0-F1
#
_cell.length_a   1.000
_cell.length_b   1.000
_cell.length_c   1.000
_cell.angle_alpha   90.00
_cell.angle_beta   90.00
_cell.angle_gamma   90.00
#
_symmetry.space_group_name_H-M   'P 1'
#
loop_
_entity.id
_entity.type
_entity.pdbx_description
1 polymer ?
#
loop_
_entity_poly.entity_id
_entity_poly.type
_entity_poly.pdbx_seq_one_letter_code
_entity_poly.pdbx_strand_id
1 'polypeptide(L)'
;MTDELAPPVKGKAELKDPGAHELEASESDEHFSDASEGRQRRDEQAARSEATSPVPITRVERVDDEPCYGEVPGTDAYEKRVQDAVPDEVEVVPEGLRSRSASRISAADRPVTPGGTPIPLTVVERVDDEPCHGEVPGTDAYDKRLQDAVPDVIVKVPDAPEGKKEGT
;
A
#
# COMPACT_ATOMS: atom_id res chain seq x y z
N MET A 1 -37.27 -28.70 1.77
CA MET A 1 -37.66 -27.39 2.30
C MET A 1 -36.79 -26.37 1.59
N THR A 2 -37.35 -25.64 0.65
CA THR A 2 -36.64 -24.63 -0.16
C THR A 2 -36.76 -23.30 0.56
N ASP A 3 -35.65 -22.85 1.12
CA ASP A 3 -35.52 -21.55 1.77
C ASP A 3 -35.21 -20.51 0.68
N GLU A 4 -36.25 -19.82 0.22
CA GLU A 4 -36.17 -18.81 -0.83
C GLU A 4 -35.97 -17.45 -0.15
N LEU A 5 -34.74 -16.94 -0.18
CA LEU A 5 -34.39 -15.63 0.37
C LEU A 5 -34.99 -14.53 -0.53
N ALA A 6 -36.15 -14.00 -0.13
CA ALA A 6 -36.75 -12.86 -0.80
C ALA A 6 -35.86 -11.60 -0.63
N PRO A 7 -35.72 -10.76 -1.67
CA PRO A 7 -34.96 -9.52 -1.59
C PRO A 7 -35.60 -8.54 -0.59
N PRO A 8 -34.81 -7.69 0.08
CA PRO A 8 -35.34 -6.75 1.06
C PRO A 8 -36.32 -5.79 0.38
N VAL A 9 -37.49 -5.62 1.01
CA VAL A 9 -38.51 -4.64 0.61
C VAL A 9 -37.90 -3.23 0.63
N LYS A 10 -37.75 -2.64 -0.56
CA LYS A 10 -37.38 -1.23 -0.70
C LYS A 10 -38.53 -0.39 -0.13
N GLY A 11 -38.29 0.33 0.97
CA GLY A 11 -39.16 1.45 1.34
C GLY A 11 -39.76 1.46 2.75
N LYS A 12 -39.03 1.08 3.81
CA LYS A 12 -39.39 1.47 5.19
C LYS A 12 -38.20 1.88 6.04
N ALA A 13 -37.33 2.71 5.48
CA ALA A 13 -36.49 3.65 6.22
C ALA A 13 -35.85 4.59 5.19
N GLU A 14 -36.64 5.52 4.65
CA GLU A 14 -36.03 6.78 4.20
C GLU A 14 -35.56 7.49 5.47
N LEU A 15 -34.37 7.10 5.95
CA LEU A 15 -33.61 7.92 6.88
C LEU A 15 -33.30 9.20 6.12
N LYS A 16 -34.17 10.19 6.34
CA LYS A 16 -33.97 11.54 5.84
C LYS A 16 -32.73 12.05 6.55
N ASP A 17 -31.59 11.99 5.86
CA ASP A 17 -30.33 12.55 6.33
C ASP A 17 -30.60 14.02 6.66
N PRO A 18 -30.51 14.44 7.93
CA PRO A 18 -30.54 15.85 8.27
C PRO A 18 -29.18 16.41 7.83
N GLY A 19 -29.04 16.59 6.51
CA GLY A 19 -27.86 17.18 5.90
C GLY A 19 -27.48 18.47 6.62
N ALA A 20 -26.19 18.81 6.54
CA ALA A 20 -25.60 19.97 7.23
C ALA A 20 -26.54 21.17 7.20
N HIS A 21 -27.00 21.57 8.39
CA HIS A 21 -27.86 22.72 8.56
C HIS A 21 -27.12 23.94 7.99
N GLU A 22 -27.85 24.70 7.17
CA GLU A 22 -27.39 25.96 6.61
C GLU A 22 -27.05 26.88 7.78
N LEU A 23 -25.75 26.99 8.09
CA LEU A 23 -25.27 27.91 9.10
C LEU A 23 -25.59 29.32 8.57
N GLU A 24 -26.62 29.93 9.16
CA GLU A 24 -26.88 31.37 9.13
C GLU A 24 -25.55 32.10 9.00
N ALA A 25 -25.36 32.78 7.87
CA ALA A 25 -24.11 33.36 7.45
C ALA A 25 -23.47 34.14 8.60
N SER A 26 -22.51 33.50 9.28
CA SER A 26 -21.62 34.19 10.17
C SER A 26 -20.71 35.01 9.27
N GLU A 27 -21.09 36.26 9.02
CA GLU A 27 -20.22 37.33 8.52
C GLU A 27 -19.15 37.62 9.60
N SER A 28 -18.34 36.61 9.91
CA SER A 28 -17.10 36.78 10.65
C SER A 28 -16.05 37.03 9.59
N ASP A 29 -15.62 38.29 9.48
CA ASP A 29 -14.47 38.75 8.71
C ASP A 29 -13.18 38.17 9.33
N GLU A 30 -13.12 36.84 9.39
CA GLU A 30 -11.96 36.06 9.76
C GLU A 30 -11.08 36.04 8.53
N HIS A 31 -10.25 37.06 8.41
CA HIS A 31 -9.08 37.03 7.56
C HIS A 31 -8.17 35.88 7.99
N PHE A 32 -8.50 34.66 7.58
CA PHE A 32 -7.53 33.60 7.39
C PHE A 32 -6.62 34.12 6.30
N SER A 33 -5.54 34.77 6.73
CA SER A 33 -4.41 35.06 5.86
C SER A 33 -3.96 33.70 5.34
N ASP A 34 -4.36 33.38 4.11
CA ASP A 34 -3.99 32.15 3.40
C ASP A 34 -2.50 31.96 3.66
N ALA A 35 -2.21 30.93 4.44
CA ALA A 35 -0.90 30.71 5.01
C ALA A 35 0.08 30.78 3.84
N SER A 36 1.05 31.69 3.91
CA SER A 36 2.07 31.79 2.88
C SER A 36 3.04 30.62 3.02
N GLU A 37 2.54 29.39 2.90
CA GLU A 37 3.32 28.18 2.75
C GLU A 37 3.95 28.23 1.35
N GLY A 38 5.12 28.87 1.26
CA GLY A 38 6.00 28.64 0.12
C GLY A 38 6.20 29.81 -0.84
N ARG A 39 6.07 31.08 -0.42
CA ARG A 39 6.63 32.19 -1.22
C ARG A 39 8.16 32.16 -1.34
N GLN A 40 8.83 31.35 -0.53
CA GLN A 40 10.26 30.98 -0.69
C GLN A 40 10.49 29.84 -1.71
N ARG A 41 9.44 29.29 -2.34
CA ARG A 41 9.59 28.20 -3.32
C ARG A 41 9.80 28.68 -4.75
N ARG A 42 9.90 29.97 -5.09
CA ARG A 42 10.24 30.31 -6.50
C ARG A 42 11.69 29.97 -6.87
N ASP A 43 12.60 30.02 -5.90
CA ASP A 43 13.99 29.60 -6.10
C ASP A 43 14.20 28.10 -5.81
N GLU A 44 13.45 27.50 -4.88
CA GLU A 44 13.50 26.05 -4.61
C GLU A 44 12.65 25.20 -5.57
N GLN A 45 11.66 25.77 -6.26
CA GLN A 45 10.89 25.07 -7.29
C GLN A 45 11.74 24.84 -8.55
N ALA A 46 12.71 25.72 -8.82
CA ALA A 46 13.74 25.48 -9.83
C ALA A 46 14.67 24.30 -9.45
N ALA A 47 14.95 24.10 -8.16
CA ALA A 47 15.71 22.94 -7.66
C ALA A 47 14.86 21.66 -7.60
N ARG A 48 13.54 21.74 -7.38
CA ARG A 48 12.62 20.59 -7.50
C ARG A 48 12.34 20.18 -8.94
N SER A 49 12.57 21.03 -9.94
CA SER A 49 12.58 20.59 -11.35
C SER A 49 13.75 19.66 -11.68
N GLU A 50 14.74 19.52 -10.80
CA GLU A 50 15.77 18.48 -10.84
C GLU A 50 15.41 17.24 -10.01
N ALA A 51 14.20 17.15 -9.45
CA ALA A 51 13.69 15.90 -8.91
C ALA A 51 13.49 14.92 -10.08
N THR A 52 14.49 14.07 -10.31
CA THR A 52 14.57 13.04 -11.34
C THR A 52 13.57 11.90 -11.15
N SER A 53 12.42 12.13 -10.51
CA SER A 53 11.37 11.12 -10.46
C SER A 53 10.73 11.03 -11.85
N PRO A 54 10.68 9.84 -12.47
CA PRO A 54 9.99 9.65 -13.74
C PRO A 54 8.55 10.15 -13.66
N VAL A 55 8.04 10.72 -14.76
CA VAL A 55 6.63 11.10 -14.86
C VAL A 55 5.78 9.83 -14.67
N PRO A 56 4.80 9.82 -13.76
CA PRO A 56 3.88 8.70 -13.63
C PRO A 56 3.12 8.47 -14.95
N ILE A 57 3.12 7.23 -15.42
CA ILE A 57 2.41 6.83 -16.65
C ILE A 57 1.17 6.02 -16.31
N THR A 58 0.13 6.20 -17.12
CA THR A 58 -1.13 5.47 -17.05
C THR A 58 -1.21 4.45 -18.18
N ARG A 59 -1.39 3.18 -17.81
CA ARG A 59 -1.54 2.08 -18.77
C ARG A 59 -2.86 1.36 -18.55
N VAL A 60 -3.58 1.13 -19.63
CA VAL A 60 -4.80 0.31 -19.66
C VAL A 60 -4.50 -1.02 -20.34
N GLU A 61 -4.94 -2.12 -19.71
CA GLU A 61 -4.86 -3.46 -20.28
C GLU A 61 -6.24 -3.92 -20.73
N ARG A 62 -6.36 -4.39 -21.97
CA ARG A 62 -7.60 -4.92 -22.55
C ARG A 62 -7.51 -6.43 -22.70
N VAL A 63 -8.64 -7.13 -22.62
CA VAL A 63 -8.69 -8.58 -22.81
C VAL A 63 -8.71 -8.96 -24.29
N ASP A 64 -9.34 -8.14 -25.12
CA ASP A 64 -9.47 -8.30 -26.56
C ASP A 64 -9.32 -6.95 -27.28
N ASP A 65 -9.24 -7.02 -28.60
CA ASP A 65 -9.18 -5.86 -29.50
C ASP A 65 -10.57 -5.40 -29.97
N GLU A 66 -11.66 -6.00 -29.48
CA GLU A 66 -13.00 -5.73 -29.99
C GLU A 66 -13.55 -4.39 -29.48
N PRO A 67 -14.13 -3.55 -30.36
CA PRO A 67 -14.60 -2.23 -29.97
C PRO A 67 -15.68 -2.33 -28.89
N CYS A 68 -15.44 -1.70 -27.75
CA CYS A 68 -16.37 -1.67 -26.63
C CYS A 68 -17.45 -0.58 -26.77
N TYR A 69 -18.44 -0.61 -25.87
CA TYR A 69 -19.41 0.48 -25.78
C TYR A 69 -18.70 1.83 -25.59
N GLY A 70 -19.00 2.79 -26.48
CA GLY A 70 -18.34 4.10 -26.51
C GLY A 70 -17.08 4.18 -27.36
N GLU A 71 -16.64 3.11 -28.04
CA GLU A 71 -15.54 3.17 -29.03
C GLU A 71 -16.05 3.24 -30.47
N VAL A 72 -17.32 2.90 -30.69
CA VAL A 72 -17.96 2.93 -32.00
C VAL A 72 -18.37 4.37 -32.36
N PRO A 73 -17.83 4.95 -33.45
CA PRO A 73 -18.18 6.30 -33.87
C PRO A 73 -19.67 6.47 -34.16
N GLY A 74 -20.21 7.65 -33.87
CA GLY A 74 -21.63 8.00 -34.11
C GLY A 74 -22.59 7.56 -32.99
N THR A 75 -22.07 7.12 -31.84
CA THR A 75 -22.85 6.85 -30.63
C THR A 75 -22.70 7.98 -29.62
N ASP A 76 -23.74 8.24 -28.81
CA ASP A 76 -23.69 9.24 -27.72
C ASP A 76 -22.56 8.92 -26.71
N ALA A 77 -22.30 7.63 -26.47
CA ALA A 77 -21.20 7.19 -25.61
C ALA A 77 -19.82 7.53 -26.20
N TYR A 78 -19.64 7.44 -27.52
CA TYR A 78 -18.41 7.84 -28.19
C TYR A 78 -18.17 9.34 -28.10
N GLU A 79 -19.21 10.16 -28.28
CA GLU A 79 -19.09 11.62 -28.17
C GLU A 79 -18.67 12.07 -26.77
N LYS A 80 -19.21 11.42 -25.73
CA LYS A 80 -18.78 11.65 -24.34
C LYS A 80 -17.32 11.22 -24.13
N ARG A 81 -16.94 10.04 -24.62
CA ARG A 81 -15.60 9.48 -24.45
C ARG A 81 -14.50 10.25 -25.18
N VAL A 82 -14.82 10.95 -26.27
CA VAL A 82 -13.87 11.84 -26.96
C VAL A 82 -13.40 13.01 -26.06
N GLN A 83 -14.17 13.37 -25.03
CA GLN A 83 -13.78 14.38 -24.05
C GLN A 83 -12.94 13.81 -22.90
N ASP A 84 -12.88 12.48 -22.76
CA ASP A 84 -12.10 11.83 -21.71
C ASP A 84 -10.59 11.90 -22.02
N ALA A 85 -9.77 11.89 -20.97
CA ALA A 85 -8.33 11.82 -21.13
C ALA A 85 -7.90 10.46 -21.72
N VAL A 86 -6.96 10.50 -22.67
CA VAL A 86 -6.38 9.30 -23.30
C VAL A 86 -5.25 8.77 -22.42
N PRO A 87 -5.23 7.46 -22.09
CA PRO A 87 -4.12 6.87 -21.34
C PRO A 87 -2.83 6.91 -22.17
N ASP A 88 -1.68 6.91 -21.50
CA ASP A 88 -0.39 6.93 -22.18
C ASP A 88 -0.17 5.65 -22.99
N GLU A 89 -0.62 4.50 -22.47
CA GLU A 89 -0.43 3.20 -23.09
C GLU A 89 -1.68 2.32 -23.01
N VAL A 90 -1.93 1.57 -24.09
CA VAL A 90 -2.97 0.54 -24.16
C VAL A 90 -2.33 -0.75 -24.66
N GLU A 91 -2.42 -1.82 -23.87
CA GLU A 91 -1.90 -3.17 -24.21
C GLU A 91 -3.05 -4.17 -24.19
N VAL A 92 -3.14 -5.06 -25.18
CA VAL A 92 -4.13 -6.15 -25.17
C VAL A 92 -3.46 -7.41 -24.64
N VAL A 93 -3.94 -7.87 -23.49
CA VAL A 93 -3.50 -9.06 -22.77
C VAL A 93 -4.63 -10.10 -22.78
N PRO A 94 -4.58 -11.06 -23.72
CA PRO A 94 -5.56 -12.14 -23.79
C PRO A 94 -5.73 -12.90 -22.47
N GLU A 95 -6.94 -13.42 -22.25
CA GLU A 95 -7.23 -14.27 -21.10
C GLU A 95 -6.25 -15.44 -20.98
N GLY A 96 -5.77 -15.68 -19.76
CA GLY A 96 -4.79 -16.73 -19.46
C GLY A 96 -3.32 -16.29 -19.62
N LEU A 97 -3.05 -15.12 -20.21
CA LEU A 97 -1.73 -14.51 -20.17
C LEU A 97 -1.57 -13.64 -18.94
N ARG A 98 -0.37 -13.67 -18.34
CA ARG A 98 -0.07 -12.82 -17.18
C ARG A 98 0.21 -11.39 -17.65
N SER A 99 -0.53 -10.45 -17.08
CA SER A 99 -0.25 -9.02 -17.14
C SER A 99 1.23 -8.74 -16.83
N ARG A 100 1.85 -7.83 -17.58
CA ARG A 100 3.21 -7.34 -17.35
C ARG A 100 3.30 -6.38 -16.17
N SER A 101 2.50 -6.59 -15.11
CA SER A 101 2.37 -5.76 -13.91
C SER A 101 3.64 -5.71 -13.01
N ALA A 102 4.81 -6.05 -13.53
CA ALA A 102 6.04 -5.59 -12.93
C ALA A 102 6.19 -4.13 -13.37
N SER A 103 5.98 -3.21 -12.42
CA SER A 103 6.45 -1.83 -12.53
C SER A 103 7.75 -1.78 -13.35
N ARG A 104 7.83 -0.92 -14.37
CA ARG A 104 9.05 -0.75 -15.19
C ARG A 104 10.27 -0.30 -14.40
N ILE A 105 10.06 0.01 -13.12
CA ILE A 105 11.07 0.03 -12.09
C ILE A 105 11.83 -1.30 -12.13
N SER A 106 13.05 -1.26 -12.66
CA SER A 106 14.01 -2.36 -12.54
C SER A 106 14.02 -2.84 -11.08
N ALA A 107 14.34 -4.11 -10.82
CA ALA A 107 14.54 -4.55 -9.43
C ALA A 107 15.52 -3.64 -8.65
N ALA A 108 16.42 -2.97 -9.38
CA ALA A 108 17.33 -1.96 -8.86
C ALA A 108 16.68 -0.62 -8.48
N ASP A 109 15.59 -0.23 -9.15
CA ASP A 109 14.86 1.02 -8.91
C ASP A 109 13.73 0.85 -7.88
N ARG A 110 13.43 -0.39 -7.47
CA ARG A 110 12.38 -0.65 -6.48
C ARG A 110 12.80 0.08 -5.20
N PRO A 111 11.95 0.96 -4.65
CA PRO A 111 12.31 1.67 -3.44
C PRO A 111 12.57 0.63 -2.35
N VAL A 112 13.84 0.42 -2.04
CA VAL A 112 14.27 -0.15 -0.77
C VAL A 112 13.65 0.78 0.27
N THR A 113 12.97 0.20 1.27
CA THR A 113 12.13 0.86 2.29
C THR A 113 12.32 2.37 2.45
N PRO A 114 11.25 3.19 2.59
CA PRO A 114 11.29 4.65 2.64
C PRO A 114 12.53 5.19 3.38
N GLY A 115 13.61 5.48 2.65
CA GLY A 115 14.95 5.62 3.24
C GLY A 115 16.10 4.96 2.48
N GLY A 116 15.85 4.05 1.52
CA GLY A 116 16.89 3.50 0.64
C GLY A 116 17.89 2.56 1.31
N THR A 117 17.74 2.28 2.60
CA THR A 117 18.55 1.30 3.34
C THR A 117 17.88 -0.07 3.34
N PRO A 118 18.64 -1.17 3.36
CA PRO A 118 18.05 -2.49 3.57
C PRO A 118 17.29 -2.53 4.90
N ILE A 119 16.22 -3.34 4.94
CA ILE A 119 15.44 -3.58 6.15
C ILE A 119 16.39 -4.15 7.22
N PRO A 120 16.50 -3.53 8.41
CA PRO A 120 17.26 -4.10 9.50
C PRO A 120 16.71 -5.49 9.88
N LEU A 121 17.60 -6.47 10.03
CA LEU A 121 17.23 -7.81 10.45
C LEU A 121 17.52 -8.01 11.94
N THR A 122 16.61 -8.68 12.62
CA THR A 122 16.75 -9.10 14.01
C THR A 122 17.28 -10.53 14.06
N VAL A 123 18.43 -10.72 14.71
CA VAL A 123 19.10 -12.02 14.84
C VAL A 123 19.23 -12.37 16.32
N VAL A 124 18.75 -13.55 16.70
CA VAL A 124 18.88 -14.09 18.04
C VAL A 124 19.83 -15.27 18.02
N GLU A 125 20.89 -15.21 18.84
CA GLU A 125 21.82 -16.30 19.02
C GLU A 125 21.42 -17.14 20.25
N ARG A 126 21.14 -18.44 20.04
CA ARG A 126 20.85 -19.40 21.12
C ARG A 126 22.13 -20.12 21.53
N VAL A 127 22.43 -20.08 22.82
CA VAL A 127 23.62 -20.72 23.41
C VAL A 127 23.35 -22.19 23.73
N ASP A 128 22.14 -22.52 24.17
CA ASP A 128 21.71 -23.87 24.50
C ASP A 128 20.31 -24.18 23.95
N ASP A 129 19.91 -25.46 24.07
CA ASP A 129 18.57 -25.92 23.68
C ASP A 129 17.57 -25.86 24.84
N GLU A 130 17.96 -25.32 26.00
CA GLU A 130 17.09 -25.24 27.16
C GLU A 130 16.00 -24.16 26.96
N PRO A 131 14.77 -24.40 27.43
CA PRO A 131 13.70 -23.43 27.29
C PRO A 131 13.95 -22.21 28.20
N CYS A 132 14.07 -21.04 27.59
CA CYS A 132 14.11 -19.75 28.31
C CYS A 132 12.77 -19.40 28.97
N HIS A 133 12.80 -18.39 29.86
CA HIS A 133 11.65 -17.95 30.67
C HIS A 133 10.35 -17.70 29.88
N GLY A 134 10.44 -17.24 28.62
CA GLY A 134 9.29 -16.97 27.76
C GLY A 134 8.92 -18.10 26.79
N GLU A 135 9.55 -19.28 26.86
CA GLU A 135 9.32 -20.37 25.90
C GLU A 135 8.39 -21.47 26.43
N VAL A 136 8.14 -21.48 27.74
CA VAL A 136 7.36 -22.53 28.41
C VAL A 136 5.86 -22.21 28.30
N PRO A 137 5.06 -23.02 27.59
CA PRO A 137 3.63 -22.77 27.44
C PRO A 137 2.89 -22.76 28.78
N GLY A 138 1.86 -21.92 28.89
CA GLY A 138 1.04 -21.81 30.10
C GLY A 138 1.67 -20.96 31.22
N THR A 139 2.72 -20.20 30.91
CA THR A 139 3.31 -19.20 31.82
C THR A 139 2.96 -17.79 31.36
N ASP A 140 2.81 -16.84 32.29
CA ASP A 140 2.57 -15.42 31.97
C ASP A 140 3.66 -14.82 31.06
N ALA A 141 4.89 -15.31 31.17
CA ALA A 141 6.01 -14.87 30.35
C ALA A 141 5.89 -15.35 28.89
N TYR A 142 5.33 -16.54 28.67
CA TYR A 142 5.04 -17.06 27.33
C TYR A 142 3.95 -16.24 26.64
N ASP A 143 2.87 -15.92 27.36
CA ASP A 143 1.77 -15.12 26.80
C ASP A 143 2.24 -13.70 26.43
N LYS A 144 3.11 -13.10 27.24
CA LYS A 144 3.76 -11.82 26.91
C LYS A 144 4.63 -11.93 25.67
N ARG A 145 5.43 -13.00 25.56
CA ARG A 145 6.31 -13.20 24.40
C ARG A 145 5.54 -13.41 23.09
N LEU A 146 4.35 -14.00 23.14
CA LEU A 146 3.48 -14.11 21.97
C LEU A 146 2.95 -12.76 21.46
N GLN A 147 2.96 -11.73 22.30
CA GLN A 147 2.59 -10.37 21.91
C GLN A 147 3.76 -9.58 21.30
N ASP A 148 5.00 -10.06 21.52
CA ASP A 148 6.20 -9.47 20.95
C ASP A 148 6.43 -9.90 19.48
N ALA A 149 7.24 -9.14 18.75
CA ALA A 149 7.63 -9.48 17.39
C ALA A 149 8.57 -10.70 17.37
N VAL A 150 8.33 -11.62 16.43
CA VAL A 150 9.20 -12.79 16.20
C VAL A 150 10.48 -12.35 15.48
N PRO A 151 11.68 -12.81 15.92
CA PRO A 151 12.93 -12.47 15.24
C PRO A 151 13.01 -13.09 13.84
N ASP A 152 13.77 -12.46 12.95
CA ASP A 152 13.91 -12.92 11.57
C ASP A 152 14.76 -14.20 11.47
N VAL A 153 15.82 -14.28 12.28
CA VAL A 153 16.77 -15.40 12.26
C VAL A 153 17.14 -15.82 13.68
N ILE A 154 17.14 -17.13 13.92
CA ILE A 154 17.63 -17.73 15.17
C ILE A 154 18.83 -18.62 14.82
N VAL A 155 20.01 -18.30 15.35
CA VAL A 155 21.28 -19.01 15.09
C VAL A 155 21.74 -19.73 16.35
N LYS A 156 22.18 -20.98 16.23
CA LYS A 156 22.79 -21.71 17.37
C LYS A 156 24.30 -21.44 17.41
N VAL A 157 24.81 -21.02 18.56
CA VAL A 157 26.24 -20.79 18.77
C VAL A 157 26.97 -22.15 18.73
N PRO A 158 28.12 -22.29 18.04
CA PRO A 158 28.89 -23.52 18.07
C PRO A 158 29.50 -23.77 19.46
N ASP A 159 29.50 -25.03 19.90
CA ASP A 159 30.10 -25.43 21.17
C ASP A 159 31.59 -25.07 21.20
N ALA A 160 32.05 -24.48 22.31
CA ALA A 160 33.45 -24.14 22.50
C ALA A 160 34.32 -25.42 22.47
N PRO A 161 35.52 -25.38 21.84
CA PRO A 161 36.39 -26.55 21.82
C PRO A 161 36.81 -26.90 23.25
N GLU A 162 36.58 -28.15 23.66
CA GLU A 162 36.99 -28.66 24.96
C GLU A 162 38.51 -28.48 25.12
N GLY A 163 38.90 -27.51 25.95
CA GLY A 163 40.29 -27.29 26.33
C GLY A 163 40.82 -28.54 27.01
N LYS A 164 41.80 -29.20 26.38
CA LYS A 164 42.52 -30.34 26.97
C LYS A 164 43.01 -29.94 28.35
N LYS A 165 42.48 -30.59 29.39
CA LYS A 165 43.07 -30.53 30.73
C LYS A 165 44.39 -31.28 30.68
N GLU A 166 45.49 -30.57 30.48
CA GLU A 166 46.82 -31.11 30.72
C GLU A 166 46.97 -31.33 32.23
N GLY A 167 47.03 -32.61 32.61
CA GLY A 167 47.22 -33.05 33.98
C GLY A 167 48.67 -32.85 34.43
N THR A 168 48.78 -32.26 35.62
CA THR A 168 49.72 -32.48 36.74
C THR A 168 51.21 -32.68 36.43
#